data_AF-A0A957N5L1-F1
#
_entry.id   AF-A0A957N5L1-F1
#
_cell.length_a   1.000
_cell.length_b   1.000
_cell.length_c   1.000
_cell.angle_alpha   90.00
_cell.angle_beta   90.00
_cell.angle_gamma   90.00
#
_symmetry.space_group_name_H-M   'P 1'
#
loop_
_entity.id
_entity.type
_entity.pdbx_description
1 polymer ?
#
loop_
_entity_poly.entity_id
_entity_poly.type
_entity_poly.pdbx_seq_one_letter_code
_entity_poly.pdbx_strand_id
1 'polypeptide(L)'
;SEDGDAARRVLAQKIAYYGPALGPLILSQLGVTQEDFAPIERAMVVERDEEKAISLVDERMLRIGVVGTPADVIARLEPLVAAGATHLSFGPPLGPDPVAAVRLLGDVVEHFNS
;
A
#
# COMPACT_ATOMS: atom_id res chain seq x y z
N SER A 1 -16.21 15.91 2.45
CA SER A 1 -14.99 16.75 2.45
C SER A 1 -14.31 16.48 1.13
N GLU A 2 -14.15 17.48 0.26
CA GLU A 2 -13.59 17.32 -1.10
C GLU A 2 -12.18 16.68 -1.08
N ASP A 3 -11.50 16.77 0.05
CA ASP A 3 -10.18 16.17 0.32
C ASP A 3 -10.21 14.62 0.41
N GLY A 4 -11.29 14.04 0.92
CA GLY A 4 -11.39 12.60 1.18
C GLY A 4 -11.53 11.77 -0.10
N ASP A 5 -12.35 12.24 -1.04
CA ASP A 5 -12.57 11.56 -2.32
C ASP A 5 -11.34 11.69 -3.23
N ALA A 6 -10.66 12.84 -3.18
CA ALA A 6 -9.40 13.06 -3.88
C ALA A 6 -8.29 12.15 -3.33
N ALA A 7 -8.13 12.06 -2.00
CA ALA A 7 -7.15 11.19 -1.37
C ALA A 7 -7.41 9.70 -1.68
N ARG A 8 -8.67 9.27 -1.60
CA ARG A 8 -9.08 7.92 -1.98
C ARG A 8 -8.69 7.59 -3.42
N ARG A 9 -8.99 8.51 -4.35
CA ARG A 9 -8.71 8.33 -5.77
C ARG A 9 -7.21 8.16 -6.04
N VAL A 10 -6.36 8.98 -5.43
CA VAL A 10 -4.89 8.88 -5.58
C VAL A 10 -4.38 7.53 -5.05
N LEU A 11 -4.91 7.06 -3.93
CA LEU A 11 -4.56 5.76 -3.39
C LEU A 11 -5.02 4.61 -4.30
N ALA A 12 -6.27 4.68 -4.77
CA ALA A 12 -6.85 3.70 -5.69
C ALA A 12 -6.04 3.61 -6.99
N GLN A 13 -5.63 4.74 -7.57
CA GLN A 13 -4.76 4.78 -8.74
C GLN A 13 -3.46 4.00 -8.53
N LYS A 14 -2.82 4.18 -7.38
CA LYS A 14 -1.56 3.48 -7.07
C LYS A 14 -1.75 2.00 -6.82
N ILE A 15 -2.85 1.62 -6.20
CA ILE A 15 -3.22 0.22 -6.02
C ILE A 15 -3.53 -0.44 -7.36
N ALA A 16 -4.21 0.27 -8.26
CA ALA A 16 -4.48 -0.24 -9.60
C ALA A 16 -3.19 -0.49 -10.39
N TYR A 17 -2.15 0.33 -10.16
CA TYR A 17 -0.85 0.18 -10.80
C TYR A 17 0.06 -0.86 -10.14
N TYR A 18 0.19 -0.86 -8.82
CA TYR A 18 1.14 -1.71 -8.08
C TYR A 18 0.53 -3.00 -7.50
N GLY A 19 -0.80 -3.08 -7.42
CA GLY A 19 -1.55 -4.21 -6.87
C GLY A 19 -1.14 -5.57 -7.42
N PRO A 20 -1.00 -5.73 -8.74
CA PRO A 20 -0.52 -6.98 -9.34
C PRO A 20 0.92 -7.38 -8.93
N ALA A 21 1.73 -6.46 -8.43
CA ALA A 21 3.10 -6.73 -8.00
C ALA A 21 3.23 -7.08 -6.50
N LEU A 22 2.12 -7.15 -5.77
CA LEU A 22 2.12 -7.41 -4.34
C LEU A 22 2.46 -8.86 -4.01
N GLY A 23 3.27 -9.06 -2.96
CA GLY A 23 3.64 -10.38 -2.49
C GLY A 23 2.48 -11.13 -1.80
N PRO A 24 2.51 -12.48 -1.77
CA PRO A 24 1.44 -13.31 -1.20
C PRO A 24 1.04 -13.00 0.25
N LEU A 25 2.00 -12.57 1.07
CA LEU A 25 1.77 -12.23 2.47
C LEU A 25 0.88 -10.99 2.63
N ILE A 26 1.09 -9.97 1.79
CA ILE A 26 0.29 -8.74 1.81
C ILE A 26 -1.13 -9.04 1.32
N LEU A 27 -1.26 -9.80 0.23
CA LEU A 27 -2.55 -10.25 -0.30
C LEU A 27 -3.37 -10.98 0.76
N SER A 28 -2.75 -11.94 1.46
CA SER A 28 -3.37 -12.70 2.55
C SER A 28 -3.85 -11.80 3.70
N GLN A 29 -3.03 -10.84 4.15
CA GLN A 29 -3.42 -9.89 5.20
C GLN A 29 -4.59 -8.97 4.81
N LEU A 30 -4.74 -8.69 3.51
CA LEU A 30 -5.82 -7.86 2.99
C LEU A 30 -7.09 -8.68 2.67
N GLY A 31 -7.03 -10.01 2.72
CA GLY A 31 -8.13 -10.88 2.32
C GLY A 31 -8.44 -10.79 0.83
N VAL A 32 -7.41 -10.58 0.01
CA VAL A 32 -7.48 -10.55 -1.46
C VAL A 32 -6.47 -11.54 -2.03
N THR A 33 -6.62 -11.84 -3.30
CA THR A 33 -5.79 -12.74 -4.08
C THR A 33 -5.27 -12.02 -5.31
N GLN A 34 -4.34 -12.65 -6.03
CA GLN A 34 -3.89 -12.15 -7.33
C GLN A 34 -5.05 -12.04 -8.34
N GLU A 35 -6.02 -12.95 -8.27
CA GLU A 35 -7.18 -12.97 -9.17
C GLU A 35 -8.10 -11.76 -8.97
N ASP A 36 -8.19 -11.23 -7.74
CA ASP A 36 -8.93 -10.00 -7.47
C ASP A 36 -8.36 -8.79 -8.26
N PHE A 37 -7.07 -8.83 -8.63
CA PHE A 37 -6.42 -7.77 -9.42
C PHE A 37 -6.51 -7.97 -10.94
N ALA A 38 -6.88 -9.17 -11.43
CA ALA A 38 -6.91 -9.46 -12.86
C ALA A 38 -7.84 -8.52 -13.68
N PRO A 39 -9.04 -8.15 -13.19
CA PRO A 39 -9.89 -7.17 -13.89
C PRO A 39 -9.27 -5.76 -13.93
N ILE A 40 -8.52 -5.39 -12.90
CA ILE A 40 -7.87 -4.09 -12.76
C ILE A 40 -6.68 -4.00 -13.73
N GLU A 41 -5.85 -5.05 -13.77
CA GLU A 41 -4.72 -5.16 -14.70
C GLU A 41 -5.20 -5.12 -16.16
N ARG A 42 -6.28 -5.83 -16.48
CA ARG A 42 -6.89 -5.77 -17.82
C ARG A 42 -7.33 -4.35 -18.18
N ALA A 43 -8.03 -3.66 -17.29
CA ALA A 43 -8.47 -2.28 -17.53
C ALA A 43 -7.28 -1.34 -17.76
N MET A 44 -6.23 -1.46 -16.93
CA MET A 44 -5.03 -0.63 -17.00
C MET A 44 -4.16 -0.91 -18.24
N VAL A 45 -3.85 -2.18 -18.51
CA VAL A 45 -2.82 -2.57 -19.48
C VAL A 45 -3.40 -2.84 -20.87
N VAL A 46 -4.54 -3.53 -20.94
CA VAL A 46 -5.15 -3.95 -22.22
C VAL A 46 -6.08 -2.86 -22.75
N GLU A 47 -6.97 -2.36 -21.90
CA GLU A 47 -8.01 -1.41 -22.31
C GLU A 47 -7.50 0.05 -22.24
N ARG A 48 -6.40 0.29 -21.53
CA ARG A 48 -5.82 1.63 -21.27
C ARG A 48 -6.85 2.59 -20.67
N ASP A 49 -7.74 2.05 -19.85
CA ASP A 49 -8.81 2.77 -19.16
C ASP A 49 -8.47 2.86 -17.67
N GLU A 50 -7.71 3.90 -17.34
CA GLU A 50 -7.24 4.15 -15.98
C GLU A 50 -8.40 4.48 -15.02
N GLU A 51 -9.40 5.22 -15.47
CA GLU A 51 -10.60 5.53 -14.67
C GLU A 51 -11.34 4.26 -14.28
N LYS A 52 -11.52 3.35 -15.24
CA LYS A 52 -12.13 2.06 -14.98
C LYS A 52 -11.29 1.24 -14.01
N ALA A 53 -9.97 1.20 -14.18
CA ALA A 53 -9.07 0.49 -13.27
C ALA A 53 -9.17 1.04 -11.83
N ILE A 54 -9.19 2.37 -11.67
CA ILE A 54 -9.40 3.04 -10.37
C ILE A 54 -10.75 2.65 -9.76
N SER A 55 -11.82 2.62 -10.56
CA SER A 55 -13.17 2.30 -10.09
C SER A 55 -13.34 0.84 -9.62
N LEU A 56 -12.47 -0.06 -10.07
CA LEU A 56 -12.46 -1.47 -9.71
C LEU A 56 -11.72 -1.75 -8.40
N VAL A 57 -11.00 -0.78 -7.85
CA VAL A 57 -10.31 -0.92 -6.56
C VAL A 57 -11.31 -0.87 -5.41
N ASP A 58 -11.35 -1.94 -4.60
CA ASP A 58 -12.27 -2.07 -3.48
C ASP A 58 -11.67 -1.66 -2.12
N GLU A 59 -12.53 -1.64 -1.08
CA GLU A 59 -12.12 -1.31 0.30
C GLU A 59 -11.12 -2.29 0.92
N ARG A 60 -11.05 -3.53 0.44
CA ARG A 60 -10.05 -4.51 0.94
C ARG A 60 -8.69 -4.15 0.41
N MET A 61 -8.60 -3.82 -0.88
CA MET A 61 -7.37 -3.40 -1.53
C MET A 61 -6.86 -2.05 -0.98
N LEU A 62 -7.77 -1.11 -0.67
CA LEU A 62 -7.42 0.20 -0.08
C LEU A 62 -6.77 0.11 1.30
N ARG A 63 -7.01 -0.97 2.04
CA ARG A 63 -6.37 -1.23 3.35
C ARG A 63 -4.87 -1.52 3.26
N ILE A 64 -4.30 -1.57 2.06
CA ILE A 64 -2.85 -1.71 1.86
C ILE A 64 -2.06 -0.49 2.31
N GLY A 65 -2.70 0.68 2.34
CA GLY A 65 -2.10 1.86 2.93
C GLY A 65 -1.84 1.60 4.41
N VAL A 66 -0.57 1.58 4.82
CA VAL A 66 -0.24 1.70 6.23
C VAL A 66 -0.57 3.13 6.64
N VAL A 67 -1.79 3.33 7.14
CA VAL A 67 -2.22 4.58 7.75
C VAL A 67 -2.16 4.38 9.24
N GLY A 68 -1.21 5.04 9.89
CA GLY A 68 -1.03 4.87 11.33
C GLY A 68 0.16 5.64 11.87
N THR A 69 0.30 5.55 13.18
CA THR A 69 1.46 6.02 13.94
C THR A 69 2.69 5.16 13.65
N PRO A 70 3.92 5.59 14.01
CA PRO A 70 5.10 4.74 13.89
C PRO A 70 4.92 3.36 14.56
N ALA A 71 4.18 3.29 15.67
CA ALA A 71 3.88 2.02 16.36
C ALA A 71 3.07 1.05 15.51
N ASP A 72 2.10 1.56 14.73
CA ASP A 72 1.29 0.74 13.83
C ASP A 72 2.14 0.18 12.68
N VAL A 73 3.11 0.96 12.19
CA VAL A 73 4.08 0.51 11.19
C VAL A 73 4.99 -0.57 11.79
N ILE A 74 5.55 -0.33 12.98
CA ILE A 74 6.45 -1.27 13.67
C ILE A 74 5.76 -2.61 13.90
N ALA A 75 4.56 -2.62 14.49
CA ALA A 75 3.82 -3.84 14.78
C ALA A 75 3.55 -4.69 13.51
N ARG A 76 3.42 -4.04 12.36
CA ARG A 76 3.22 -4.73 11.07
C ARG A 76 4.51 -5.28 10.48
N LEU A 77 5.65 -4.66 10.78
CA LEU A 77 6.98 -5.06 10.29
C LEU A 77 7.64 -6.11 11.18
N GLU A 78 7.34 -6.14 12.49
CA GLU A 78 7.88 -7.10 13.46
C GLU A 78 7.85 -8.56 12.96
N PRO A 79 6.73 -9.11 12.44
CA PRO A 79 6.71 -10.48 11.93
C PRO A 79 7.56 -10.68 10.68
N LEU A 80 7.73 -9.65 9.84
CA LEU A 80 8.54 -9.71 8.61
C LEU A 80 10.02 -9.75 8.95
N VAL A 81 10.45 -8.90 9.87
CA VAL A 81 11.82 -8.85 10.38
C VAL A 81 12.16 -10.16 11.11
N ALA A 82 11.24 -10.65 11.95
CA ALA A 82 11.40 -11.95 12.61
C ALA A 82 11.49 -13.13 11.62
N ALA A 83 10.85 -13.03 10.46
CA ALA A 83 10.95 -14.00 9.37
C ALA A 83 12.24 -13.86 8.52
N GLY A 84 13.12 -12.91 8.85
CA GLY A 84 14.42 -12.71 8.20
C GLY A 84 14.43 -11.66 7.08
N ALA A 85 13.41 -10.79 6.99
CA ALA A 85 13.45 -9.66 6.06
C ALA A 85 14.61 -8.71 6.43
N THR A 86 15.54 -8.50 5.49
CA THR A 86 16.70 -7.61 5.66
C THR A 86 16.58 -6.30 4.87
N HIS A 87 15.54 -6.18 4.05
CA HIS A 87 15.29 -5.00 3.24
C HIS A 87 13.81 -4.62 3.30
N LEU A 88 13.54 -3.37 3.68
CA LEU A 88 12.21 -2.81 3.82
C LEU A 88 12.09 -1.61 2.87
N SER A 89 11.11 -1.64 1.98
CA SER A 89 10.88 -0.59 1.00
C SER A 89 9.50 0.02 1.21
N PHE A 90 9.45 1.34 1.35
CA PHE A 90 8.21 2.10 1.53
C PHE A 90 7.88 2.82 0.23
N GLY A 91 6.77 2.43 -0.39
CA GLY A 91 6.33 2.98 -1.68
C GLY A 91 5.58 4.31 -1.55
N PRO A 92 5.60 5.19 -2.58
CA PRO A 92 4.87 6.45 -2.55
C PRO A 92 3.33 6.29 -2.69
N PRO A 93 2.52 7.15 -2.04
CA PRO A 93 2.96 8.25 -1.20
C PRO A 93 3.36 7.73 0.18
N LEU A 94 4.49 8.20 0.70
CA LEU A 94 4.94 7.86 2.05
C LEU A 94 3.96 8.41 3.11
N GLY A 95 3.26 9.49 2.77
CA GLY A 95 2.24 10.15 3.56
C GLY A 95 1.79 11.43 2.85
N PRO A 96 0.80 12.15 3.41
CA PRO A 96 0.34 13.43 2.87
C PRO A 96 1.40 14.53 2.93
N ASP A 97 2.31 14.45 3.91
CA ASP A 97 3.53 15.25 4.00
C ASP A 97 4.76 14.31 3.87
N PRO A 98 5.51 14.38 2.77
CA PRO A 98 6.71 13.56 2.56
C PRO A 98 7.77 13.74 3.64
N VAL A 99 7.95 14.95 4.19
CA VAL A 99 8.97 15.22 5.22
C VAL A 99 8.57 14.60 6.55
N ALA A 100 7.31 14.77 6.94
CA ALA A 100 6.77 14.13 8.14
C ALA A 100 6.81 12.60 8.04
N ALA A 101 6.49 12.06 6.86
CA ALA A 101 6.54 10.62 6.61
C ALA A 101 7.96 10.06 6.71
N VAL A 102 8.96 10.76 6.15
CA VAL A 102 10.37 10.33 6.27
C VAL A 102 10.84 10.34 7.73
N ARG A 103 10.44 11.32 8.54
CA ARG A 103 10.78 11.35 9.98
C ARG A 103 10.19 10.16 10.72
N LEU A 104 8.90 9.89 10.50
CA LEU A 104 8.21 8.73 11.07
C LEU A 104 8.92 7.41 10.69
N LEU A 105 9.30 7.27 9.41
CA LEU A 105 10.06 6.10 8.96
C LEU A 105 11.44 6.01 9.61
N GLY A 106 12.05 7.13 9.98
CA GLY A 106 13.26 7.18 10.80
C GLY A 106 13.07 6.47 12.15
N ASP A 107 12.00 6.83 12.88
CA ASP A 107 11.67 6.21 14.17
C ASP A 107 11.45 4.69 14.05
N VAL A 108 10.82 4.26 12.94
CA VAL A 108 10.59 2.83 12.64
C VAL A 108 11.92 2.10 12.39
N VAL A 109 12.83 2.72 11.64
CA VAL A 109 14.16 2.13 11.36
C VAL A 109 15.03 2.05 12.61
N GLU A 110 14.97 3.05 13.50
CA GLU A 110 15.68 3.02 14.78
C GLU A 110 15.23 1.84 15.66
N HIS A 111 13.92 1.55 15.69
CA HIS A 111 13.37 0.44 16.45
C HIS A 111 13.99 -0.92 16.09
N PHE A 112 14.23 -1.19 14.80
CA PHE A 112 14.77 -2.48 14.33
C PHE A 112 16.32 -2.56 14.31
N ASN A 113 17.01 -1.43 14.57
CA ASN A 113 18.47 -1.39 14.70
C ASN A 113 18.96 -1.36 16.17
N SER A 114 18.02 -1.36 17.12
CA SER A 114 18.28 -1.37 18.58
C SER A 114 18.38 -2.81 19.10
#